data_AF-A0A7K1TH48-F1
#
_entry.id   AF-A0A7K1TH48-F1
#
_cell.length_a   1.000
_cell.length_b   1.000
_cell.length_c   1.000
_cell.angle_alpha   90.00
_cell.angle_beta   90.00
_cell.angle_gamma   90.00
#
_symmetry.space_group_name_H-M   'P 1'
#
loop_
_entity.id
_entity.type
_entity.pdbx_description
1 polymer ?
#
loop_
_entity_poly.entity_id
_entity_poly.type
_entity_poly.pdbx_seq_one_letter_code
_entity_poly.pdbx_strand_id
1 'polypeptide(L)'
;MPENSLTVSCTPERQALLQGLAQQAAAWWRKRLEGHGYLSDFDNGDHSRAGETAQLMASMAALRTPRPEPSRLEGFEQLLRELVVTRLWREPVPARAYSLVLSVDYGPEGLLREVAQEAGVTGFPWKTTMWVCWAADPAQCYVEVRAGYGRPTERLPAVGGE
;
A
#
# COMPACT_ATOMS: atom_id res chain seq x y z
N MET A 1 -10.05 -21.19 -36.88
CA MET A 1 -9.57 -20.06 -36.06
C MET A 1 -8.91 -20.67 -34.85
N PRO A 2 -7.57 -20.68 -34.71
CA PRO A 2 -6.98 -21.18 -33.48
C PRO A 2 -7.22 -20.13 -32.40
N GLU A 3 -7.94 -20.54 -31.35
CA GLU A 3 -8.04 -19.81 -30.10
C GLU A 3 -6.62 -19.72 -29.55
N ASN A 4 -6.04 -18.52 -29.68
CA ASN A 4 -4.75 -18.20 -29.11
C ASN A 4 -4.94 -18.00 -27.60
N SER A 5 -5.28 -19.08 -26.90
CA SER A 5 -5.18 -19.17 -25.45
C SER A 5 -3.71 -19.09 -25.10
N LEU A 6 -3.23 -17.86 -24.95
CA LEU A 6 -2.02 -17.57 -24.18
C LEU A 6 -2.31 -18.07 -22.76
N THR A 7 -2.08 -19.37 -22.52
CA THR A 7 -1.82 -19.88 -21.18
C THR A 7 -0.68 -19.04 -20.65
N VAL A 8 -1.02 -18.07 -19.82
CA VAL A 8 -0.08 -17.22 -19.13
C VAL A 8 0.70 -18.15 -18.20
N SER A 9 1.82 -18.68 -18.70
CA SER A 9 2.64 -19.59 -17.92
C SER A 9 3.19 -18.81 -16.73
N CYS A 10 2.99 -19.39 -15.56
CA CYS A 10 3.53 -18.94 -14.29
C CYS A 10 5.05 -19.10 -14.35
N THR A 11 5.78 -18.11 -14.87
CA THR A 11 7.24 -18.19 -14.80
C THR A 11 7.68 -17.89 -13.36
N PRO A 12 8.68 -18.58 -12.82
CA PRO A 12 9.23 -18.30 -11.49
C PRO A 12 9.61 -16.82 -11.31
N GLU A 13 10.07 -16.16 -12.37
CA GLU A 13 10.44 -14.75 -12.38
C GLU A 13 9.22 -13.85 -12.15
N ARG A 14 8.08 -14.16 -12.78
CA ARG A 14 6.83 -13.42 -12.55
C ARG A 14 6.36 -13.59 -11.11
N GLN A 15 6.40 -14.80 -10.58
CA GLN A 15 6.02 -15.05 -9.19
C GLN A 15 6.92 -14.28 -8.22
N ALA A 16 8.23 -14.31 -8.43
CA ALA A 16 9.19 -13.57 -7.60
C ALA A 16 8.96 -12.06 -7.65
N LEU A 17 8.69 -11.49 -8.84
CA LEU A 17 8.39 -10.07 -9.01
C LEU A 17 7.13 -9.66 -8.24
N LEU A 18 6.04 -10.41 -8.39
CA LEU A 18 4.78 -10.12 -7.70
C LEU A 18 4.92 -10.23 -6.18
N GLN A 19 5.67 -11.22 -5.69
CA GLN A 19 6.00 -11.34 -4.27
C GLN A 19 6.83 -10.15 -3.79
N GLY A 20 7.78 -9.67 -4.59
CA GLY A 20 8.58 -8.48 -4.28
C GLY A 20 7.74 -7.20 -4.15
N LEU A 21 6.81 -6.97 -5.08
CA LEU A 21 5.87 -5.83 -5.01
C LEU A 21 4.95 -5.92 -3.79
N ALA A 22 4.41 -7.12 -3.54
CA ALA A 22 3.53 -7.38 -2.41
C ALA A 22 4.25 -7.15 -1.07
N GLN A 23 5.49 -7.62 -0.94
CA GLN A 23 6.31 -7.41 0.25
C GLN A 23 6.61 -5.93 0.47
N GLN A 24 6.96 -5.17 -0.58
CA GLN A 24 7.19 -3.72 -0.49
C GLN A 24 5.96 -2.98 0.02
N ALA A 25 4.81 -3.24 -0.61
CA ALA A 25 3.54 -2.61 -0.25
C ALA A 25 3.16 -2.92 1.21
N ALA A 26 3.20 -4.19 1.58
CA ALA A 26 2.77 -4.63 2.91
C ALA A 26 3.71 -4.17 4.03
N ALA A 27 5.03 -4.26 3.82
CA ALA A 27 6.02 -3.79 4.79
C ALA A 27 5.90 -2.27 5.04
N TRP A 28 5.64 -1.49 3.98
CA TRP A 28 5.43 -0.05 4.13
C TRP A 28 4.21 0.26 5.00
N TRP A 29 3.05 -0.36 4.72
CA TRP A 29 1.85 -0.17 5.53
C TRP A 29 2.02 -0.64 6.96
N ARG A 30 2.63 -1.81 7.18
CA ARG A 30 2.95 -2.31 8.52
C ARG A 30 3.80 -1.31 9.30
N LYS A 31 4.90 -0.83 8.72
CA LYS A 31 5.79 0.15 9.36
C LYS A 31 5.04 1.43 9.74
N ARG A 32 4.11 1.89 8.90
CA ARG A 32 3.26 3.04 9.21
C ARG A 32 2.31 2.76 10.36
N LEU A 33 1.67 1.58 10.40
CA LEU A 33 0.78 1.21 11.51
C LEU A 33 1.56 1.00 12.83
N GLU A 34 2.81 0.52 12.77
CA GLU A 34 3.71 0.38 13.91
C GLU A 34 4.10 1.74 14.52
N GLY A 35 4.42 2.72 13.68
CA GLY A 35 4.90 4.03 14.12
C GLY A 35 3.82 5.00 14.61
N HIS A 36 2.55 4.57 14.70
CA HIS A 36 1.35 5.41 14.63
C HIS A 36 1.44 6.30 13.39
N GLY A 37 0.94 5.86 12.23
CA GLY A 37 1.17 6.49 10.91
C GLY A 37 0.93 8.00 10.81
N TYR A 38 0.36 8.58 11.85
CA TYR A 38 0.17 9.97 12.16
C TYR A 38 1.36 10.69 12.84
N LEU A 39 1.98 10.13 13.89
CA LEU A 39 2.85 10.88 14.84
C LEU A 39 4.26 11.18 14.34
N SER A 40 4.80 10.42 13.39
CA SER A 40 6.20 10.59 12.97
C SER A 40 6.43 11.59 11.83
N ASP A 41 5.41 11.93 11.03
CA ASP A 41 5.56 12.72 9.79
C ASP A 41 4.40 13.71 9.57
N PHE A 42 4.03 14.46 10.61
CA PHE A 42 2.83 15.31 10.63
C PHE A 42 2.85 16.51 9.69
N ASP A 43 3.94 16.80 9.00
CA ASP A 43 3.90 17.74 7.88
C ASP A 43 3.13 17.05 6.74
N ASN A 44 1.84 17.31 6.67
CA ASN A 44 1.05 17.10 5.48
C ASN A 44 1.44 18.27 4.58
N GLY A 45 1.83 18.18 3.32
CA GLY A 45 2.40 19.35 2.61
C GLY A 45 1.45 20.56 2.35
N ASP A 46 0.37 20.74 3.11
CA ASP A 46 -0.56 21.87 3.08
C ASP A 46 -0.29 22.85 4.24
N HIS A 47 0.24 24.03 3.89
CA HIS A 47 0.55 25.11 4.82
C HIS A 47 -0.62 26.10 5.02
N SER A 48 -1.83 25.75 4.58
CA SER A 48 -3.03 26.55 4.84
C SER A 48 -3.53 26.34 6.28
N ARG A 49 -4.40 27.25 6.74
CA ARG A 49 -5.13 27.09 8.01
C ARG A 49 -5.94 25.78 8.09
N ALA A 50 -6.44 25.30 6.95
CA ALA A 50 -7.15 24.03 6.88
C ALA A 50 -6.19 22.86 7.11
N GLY A 51 -4.99 22.91 6.52
CA GLY A 51 -3.91 21.95 6.72
C GLY A 51 -3.46 21.87 8.19
N GLU A 52 -3.26 23.02 8.85
CA GLU A 52 -2.93 23.11 10.28
C GLU A 52 -4.03 22.48 11.17
N THR A 53 -5.30 22.77 10.86
CA THR A 53 -6.43 22.22 11.61
C THR A 53 -6.54 20.71 11.43
N ALA A 54 -6.36 20.21 10.20
CA ALA A 54 -6.35 18.78 9.90
C ALA A 54 -5.20 18.06 10.62
N GLN A 55 -4.02 18.68 10.68
CA GLN A 55 -2.86 18.18 11.40
C GLN A 55 -3.12 18.05 12.91
N LEU A 56 -3.75 19.06 13.52
CA LEU A 56 -4.13 19.02 14.94
C LEU A 56 -5.13 17.89 15.21
N MET A 57 -6.17 17.76 14.39
CA MET A 57 -7.18 16.70 14.53
C MET A 57 -6.58 15.31 14.39
N ALA A 58 -5.69 15.13 13.41
CA ALA A 58 -4.99 13.88 13.19
C ALA A 58 -4.07 13.52 14.38
N SER A 59 -3.38 14.51 14.96
CA SER A 59 -2.58 14.36 16.19
C SER A 59 -3.42 13.87 17.36
N MET A 60 -4.58 14.49 17.58
CA MET A 60 -5.49 14.07 18.65
C MET A 60 -6.07 12.68 18.42
N ALA A 61 -6.40 12.32 17.18
CA ALA A 61 -6.87 10.99 16.84
C ALA A 61 -5.79 9.92 17.07
N ALA A 62 -4.55 10.21 16.71
CA ALA A 62 -3.41 9.32 16.90
C ALA A 62 -3.16 9.01 18.38
N LEU A 63 -3.17 10.03 19.23
CA LEU A 63 -2.98 9.88 20.68
C LEU A 63 -4.09 9.06 21.35
N ARG A 64 -5.28 8.99 20.74
CA ARG A 64 -6.43 8.22 21.24
C ARG A 64 -6.53 6.82 20.61
N THR A 65 -5.78 6.55 19.56
CA THR A 65 -5.85 5.27 18.85
C THR A 65 -4.84 4.30 19.47
N PRO A 66 -5.29 3.19 20.06
CA PRO A 66 -4.38 2.19 20.62
C PRO A 66 -3.50 1.62 19.51
N ARG A 67 -2.23 1.39 19.83
CA ARG A 67 -1.31 0.73 18.91
C ARG A 67 -1.79 -0.70 18.67
N PRO A 68 -1.87 -1.19 17.42
CA PRO A 68 -2.20 -2.58 17.17
C PRO A 68 -1.13 -3.50 17.78
N GLU A 69 -1.58 -4.63 18.33
CA GLU A 69 -0.68 -5.69 18.82
C GLU A 69 0.23 -6.22 17.69
N PRO A 70 1.48 -6.62 17.98
CA PRO A 70 2.41 -7.13 16.97
C PRO A 70 1.82 -8.27 16.11
N SER A 71 1.08 -9.19 16.71
CA SER A 71 0.44 -10.31 16.00
C SER A 71 -0.64 -9.86 15.00
N ARG A 72 -1.34 -8.76 15.27
CA ARG A 72 -2.31 -8.18 14.33
C ARG A 72 -1.62 -7.49 13.17
N LEU A 73 -0.47 -6.85 13.42
CA LEU A 73 0.35 -6.22 12.38
C LEU A 73 0.96 -7.27 11.45
N GLU A 74 1.43 -8.39 12.00
CA GLU A 74 1.90 -9.54 11.22
C GLU A 74 0.77 -10.15 10.37
N GLY A 75 -0.41 -10.35 10.97
CA GLY A 75 -1.59 -10.84 10.24
C GLY A 75 -2.02 -9.88 9.12
N PHE A 76 -2.02 -8.58 9.38
CA PHE A 76 -2.28 -7.56 8.38
C PHE A 76 -1.26 -7.61 7.22
N GLU A 77 0.03 -7.68 7.53
CA GLU A 77 1.08 -7.75 6.50
C GLU A 77 0.89 -8.99 5.61
N GLN A 78 0.63 -10.15 6.21
CA GLN A 78 0.40 -11.38 5.47
C GLN A 78 -0.85 -11.28 4.56
N LEU A 79 -1.99 -10.88 5.11
CA LEU A 79 -3.23 -10.74 4.34
C LEU A 79 -3.09 -9.74 3.19
N LEU A 80 -2.39 -8.62 3.42
CA LEU A 80 -2.15 -7.65 2.37
C LEU A 80 -1.25 -8.20 1.26
N ARG A 81 -0.20 -8.96 1.61
CA ARG A 81 0.65 -9.62 0.62
C ARG A 81 -0.13 -10.58 -0.26
N GLU A 82 -0.92 -11.44 0.37
CA GLU A 82 -1.74 -12.44 -0.33
C GLU A 82 -2.77 -11.77 -1.25
N LEU A 83 -3.41 -10.70 -0.79
CA LEU A 83 -4.33 -9.89 -1.59
C LEU A 83 -3.63 -9.30 -2.83
N VAL A 84 -2.48 -8.64 -2.64
CA VAL A 84 -1.74 -7.98 -3.74
C VAL A 84 -1.33 -9.02 -4.79
N VAL A 85 -0.73 -10.13 -4.36
CA VAL A 85 -0.35 -11.22 -5.27
C VAL A 85 -1.58 -11.75 -6.01
N THR A 86 -2.66 -12.06 -5.30
CA THR A 86 -3.88 -12.61 -5.90
C THR A 86 -4.49 -11.67 -6.93
N ARG A 87 -4.53 -10.36 -6.63
CA ARG A 87 -5.07 -9.35 -7.55
C ARG A 87 -4.21 -9.21 -8.79
N LEU A 88 -2.90 -9.06 -8.65
CA LEU A 88 -2.00 -8.93 -9.81
C LEU A 88 -1.86 -10.23 -10.62
N TRP A 89 -2.12 -11.38 -9.99
CA TRP A 89 -2.12 -12.67 -10.67
C TRP A 89 -3.31 -12.86 -11.61
N ARG A 90 -4.51 -12.48 -11.14
CA ARG A 90 -5.77 -12.66 -11.87
C ARG A 90 -5.92 -11.70 -13.05
N GLU A 91 -5.24 -10.56 -12.99
CA GLU A 91 -5.27 -9.59 -14.08
C GLU A 91 -4.37 -10.06 -15.24
N PRO A 92 -4.83 -9.95 -16.50
CA PRO A 92 -3.97 -10.16 -17.65
C PRO A 92 -2.82 -9.15 -17.61
N VAL A 93 -1.64 -9.57 -18.09
CA VAL A 93 -0.47 -8.70 -18.14
C VAL A 93 -0.78 -7.49 -19.02
N PRO A 94 -0.89 -6.28 -18.45
CA PRO A 94 -1.35 -5.15 -19.21
C PRO A 94 -0.20 -4.63 -20.08
N ALA A 95 -0.51 -4.20 -21.30
CA ALA A 95 0.46 -3.58 -22.21
C ALA A 95 0.96 -2.21 -21.71
N ARG A 96 0.28 -1.63 -20.71
CA ARG A 96 0.64 -0.40 -20.01
C ARG A 96 0.55 -0.66 -18.50
N ALA A 97 1.28 0.11 -17.70
CA ALA A 97 1.25 -0.06 -16.24
C ALA A 97 -0.19 -0.01 -15.70
N TYR A 98 -0.61 -1.08 -15.04
CA TYR A 98 -1.81 -1.12 -14.22
C TYR A 98 -1.41 -0.88 -12.76
N SER A 99 -2.21 -0.10 -12.03
CA SER A 99 -1.99 0.10 -10.61
C SER A 99 -3.13 -0.52 -9.79
N LEU A 100 -2.76 -1.37 -8.84
CA LEU A 100 -3.62 -1.65 -7.70
C LEU A 100 -3.50 -0.49 -6.72
N VAL A 101 -4.62 0.18 -6.44
CA VAL A 101 -4.67 1.36 -5.56
C VAL A 101 -5.11 0.95 -4.16
N LEU A 102 -4.31 1.33 -3.16
CA LEU A 102 -4.61 1.17 -1.74
C LEU A 102 -4.68 2.57 -1.11
N SER A 103 -5.88 3.02 -0.74
CA SER A 103 -6.13 4.40 -0.28
C SER A 103 -6.68 4.47 1.14
N VAL A 104 -6.39 5.60 1.78
CA VAL A 104 -6.93 6.03 3.07
C VAL A 104 -7.46 7.44 2.90
N ASP A 105 -8.78 7.60 2.95
CA ASP A 105 -9.43 8.91 3.12
C ASP A 105 -10.02 9.02 4.53
N TYR A 106 -9.21 9.51 5.47
CA TYR A 106 -9.46 9.48 6.92
C TYR A 106 -9.62 8.09 7.56
N GLY A 107 -9.80 7.05 6.77
CA GLY A 107 -9.77 5.62 7.11
C GLY A 107 -9.51 4.78 5.85
N PRO A 108 -9.09 3.51 5.99
CA PRO A 108 -8.79 2.67 4.84
C PRO A 108 -10.04 2.44 3.98
N GLU A 109 -9.84 2.38 2.67
CA GLU A 109 -10.91 2.21 1.69
C GLU A 109 -10.75 0.92 0.87
N GLY A 110 -11.83 0.52 0.20
CA GLY A 110 -11.83 -0.61 -0.73
C GLY A 110 -11.20 -1.87 -0.13
N LEU A 111 -10.22 -2.43 -0.85
CA LEU A 111 -9.53 -3.66 -0.45
C LEU A 111 -8.64 -3.49 0.77
N LEU A 112 -8.07 -2.29 0.98
CA LEU A 112 -7.28 -2.01 2.17
C LEU A 112 -8.17 -2.06 3.43
N ARG A 113 -9.43 -1.62 3.32
CA ARG A 113 -10.40 -1.70 4.41
C ARG A 113 -10.75 -3.13 4.78
N GLU A 114 -10.96 -3.99 3.78
CA GLU A 114 -11.27 -5.42 3.99
C GLU A 114 -10.15 -6.10 4.77
N VAL A 115 -8.90 -5.92 4.33
CA VAL A 115 -7.71 -6.47 5.01
C VAL A 115 -7.56 -5.89 6.42
N ALA A 116 -7.78 -4.58 6.59
CA ALA A 116 -7.71 -3.93 7.90
C ALA A 116 -8.73 -4.49 8.90
N GLN A 117 -9.97 -4.71 8.44
CA GLN A 117 -11.04 -5.28 9.25
C GLN A 117 -10.75 -6.72 9.65
N GLU A 118 -10.29 -7.54 8.69
CA GLU A 118 -9.96 -8.94 8.93
C GLU A 118 -8.79 -9.09 9.93
N ALA A 119 -7.75 -8.27 9.79
CA ALA A 119 -6.62 -8.26 10.72
C ALA A 119 -6.92 -7.56 12.07
N GLY A 120 -8.05 -6.85 12.17
CA GLY A 120 -8.40 -6.08 13.36
C GLY A 120 -7.42 -4.94 13.68
N VAL A 121 -6.88 -4.29 12.64
CA VAL A 121 -5.93 -3.17 12.76
C VAL A 121 -6.60 -1.82 12.48
N THR A 122 -6.14 -0.80 13.17
CA THR A 122 -6.58 0.61 13.02
C THR A 122 -5.36 1.53 13.04
N GLY A 123 -5.57 2.84 12.85
CA GLY A 123 -4.50 3.83 12.97
C GLY A 123 -3.78 4.16 11.65
N PHE A 124 -4.51 4.12 10.53
CA PHE A 124 -3.97 4.35 9.19
C PHE A 124 -3.65 5.82 8.91
N PRO A 125 -2.49 6.16 8.31
CA PRO A 125 -2.16 7.55 7.96
C PRO A 125 -3.20 8.18 7.02
N TRP A 126 -3.77 9.32 7.41
CA TRP A 126 -4.79 10.01 6.60
C TRP A 126 -4.26 10.46 5.24
N LYS A 127 -5.15 10.50 4.24
CA LYS A 127 -4.89 10.92 2.86
C LYS A 127 -3.67 10.23 2.25
N THR A 128 -3.55 8.94 2.51
CA THR A 128 -2.47 8.14 1.96
C THR A 128 -2.97 7.35 0.78
N THR A 129 -2.28 7.41 -0.34
CA THR A 129 -2.54 6.57 -1.51
C THR A 129 -1.26 5.85 -1.90
N MET A 130 -1.35 4.54 -2.05
CA MET A 130 -0.30 3.69 -2.59
C MET A 130 -0.75 3.11 -3.92
N TRP A 131 0.14 3.11 -4.89
CA TRP A 131 -0.02 2.46 -6.18
C TRP A 131 0.98 1.32 -6.29
N VAL A 132 0.47 0.11 -6.46
CA VAL A 132 1.28 -1.06 -6.82
C VAL A 132 1.17 -1.23 -8.32
N CYS A 133 2.18 -0.71 -9.03
CA CYS A 133 2.26 -0.67 -10.47
C CYS A 133 2.90 -1.95 -11.02
N TRP A 134 2.23 -2.58 -11.99
CA TRP A 134 2.66 -3.82 -12.62
C TRP A 134 2.44 -3.76 -14.15
N ALA A 135 3.37 -4.35 -14.90
CA ALA A 135 3.40 -4.35 -16.36
C ALA A 135 4.14 -5.59 -16.89
N ALA A 136 4.04 -5.82 -18.21
CA ALA A 136 4.81 -6.87 -18.88
C ALA A 136 6.32 -6.68 -18.77
N ASP A 137 6.77 -5.43 -18.81
CA ASP A 137 8.15 -5.05 -18.61
C ASP A 137 8.44 -4.90 -17.09
N PRO A 138 9.31 -5.74 -16.50
CA PRO A 138 9.65 -5.65 -15.09
C PRO A 138 10.22 -4.28 -14.68
N ALA A 139 10.87 -3.54 -15.57
CA ALA A 139 11.41 -2.21 -15.27
C ALA A 139 10.31 -1.16 -14.97
N GLN A 140 9.08 -1.44 -15.42
CA GLN A 140 7.90 -0.62 -15.20
C GLN A 140 7.08 -1.08 -13.98
N CYS A 141 7.54 -2.11 -13.27
CA CYS A 141 6.92 -2.57 -12.03
C CYS A 141 7.51 -1.84 -10.82
N TYR A 142 6.66 -1.27 -9.97
CA TYR A 142 7.09 -0.54 -8.78
C TYR A 142 5.96 -0.32 -7.79
N VAL A 143 6.34 0.06 -6.57
CA VAL A 143 5.41 0.62 -5.59
C VAL A 143 5.74 2.09 -5.42
N GLU A 144 4.72 2.94 -5.45
CA GLU A 144 4.84 4.35 -5.09
C GLU A 144 3.75 4.76 -4.12
N VAL A 145 4.04 5.78 -3.32
CA VAL A 145 3.15 6.24 -2.25
C VAL A 145 3.13 7.75 -2.19
N ARG A 146 1.94 8.30 -1.96
CA ARG A 146 1.75 9.67 -1.49
C ARG A 146 1.10 9.61 -0.12
N ALA A 147 1.82 10.01 0.92
CA ALA A 147 1.37 9.90 2.31
C ALA A 147 1.05 11.28 2.90
N GLY A 148 -0.23 11.59 3.09
CA GLY A 148 -0.69 12.88 3.64
C GLY A 148 -1.21 13.83 2.58
N TYR A 149 -1.48 15.09 2.98
CA TYR A 149 -1.98 16.14 2.09
C TYR A 149 -0.91 16.56 1.06
N GLY A 150 -0.49 17.79 0.83
CA GLY A 150 0.38 18.15 -0.33
C GLY A 150 1.78 17.51 -0.47
N ARG A 151 2.06 16.30 0.05
CA ARG A 151 3.33 15.58 -0.07
C ARG A 151 3.61 15.10 -1.51
N PRO A 152 4.89 15.09 -1.93
CA PRO A 152 5.27 14.49 -3.19
C PRO A 152 5.03 12.97 -3.17
N THR A 153 4.84 12.40 -4.35
CA THR A 153 4.86 10.95 -4.54
C THR A 153 6.29 10.44 -4.38
N GLU A 154 6.46 9.37 -3.59
CA GLU A 154 7.72 8.67 -3.35
C GLU A 154 7.65 7.27 -3.96
N ARG A 155 8.66 6.89 -4.75
CA ARG A 155 8.83 5.52 -5.21
C ARG A 155 9.60 4.72 -4.18
N LEU A 156 9.05 3.58 -3.76
CA LEU A 156 9.71 2.72 -2.78
C LEU A 156 10.91 2.00 -3.42
N PRO A 157 12.00 1.79 -2.67
CA PRO A 157 13.13 1.03 -3.16
C PRO A 157 12.72 -0.43 -3.40
N ALA A 158 13.29 -1.04 -4.45
CA ALA A 158 13.15 -2.48 -4.65
C ALA A 158 13.78 -3.23 -3.47
N VAL A 159 13.10 -4.26 -2.97
CA VAL A 159 13.63 -5.12 -1.90
C VAL A 159 14.85 -5.87 -2.44
N GLY A 160 16.04 -5.59 -1.92
CA GLY A 160 17.29 -6.29 -2.24
C GLY A 160 18.43 -5.45 -2.85
N GLY A 161 18.41 -4.12 -2.72
CA GLY A 161 19.53 -3.26 -3.12
C GLY A 161 20.19 -2.57 -1.93
N GLU A 162 21.14 -3.26 -1.30
CA GLU A 162 22.31 -2.65 -0.64
C GLU A 162 23.57 -3.26 -1.26
#